data_AF-A0AAV5GS10-F1
#
_entry.id   AF-A0AAV5GS10-F1
#
_cell.length_a   1.000
_cell.length_b   1.000
_cell.length_c   1.000
_cell.angle_alpha   90.00
_cell.angle_beta   90.00
_cell.angle_gamma   90.00
#
_symmetry.space_group_name_H-M   'P 1'
#
loop_
_entity.id
_entity.type
_entity.pdbx_description
1 polymer ?
#
loop_
_entity_poly.entity_id
_entity_poly.type
_entity_poly.pdbx_seq_one_letter_code
_entity_poly.pdbx_strand_id
1 'polypeptide(L)'
;MPLSVIVPPSSSLNWRFYPWSEIRTDCVISMDDDWRMPHDHLDRVSEVWHAGYQDSWVGFEHMGRNHVSRDVADGRTKQPVYAPTFWSQYAAKPKQMPPSKFHSIMLPSGAALSRRYFKAYHTAPWAAARAVVDELTNCEDLLMNYVVTNMTSGRIGPAFVRAWAKPFQVDGLWFRPKHLGTRSECLQRFENLTGGRLVYSDTYIPLAGDIPQHSTFSHSSTVPFDLPCDRPLYERDGICEIADHDAGWASIGEPWISR
;
A
#
# COMPACT_ATOMS: atom_id res chain seq x y z
N MET A 1 21.62 22.38 -1.81
CA MET A 1 20.24 22.62 -1.31
C MET A 1 20.30 22.72 0.21
N PRO A 2 19.60 23.67 0.86
CA PRO A 2 19.49 23.67 2.31
C PRO A 2 18.71 22.43 2.78
N LEU A 3 19.22 21.77 3.83
CA LEU A 3 18.55 20.66 4.51
C LEU A 3 17.69 21.23 5.64
N SER A 4 16.40 20.91 5.64
CA SER A 4 15.48 21.22 6.74
C SER A 4 15.09 19.93 7.45
N VAL A 5 15.17 19.93 8.78
CA VAL A 5 14.72 18.82 9.63
C VAL A 5 13.54 19.33 10.45
N ILE A 6 12.40 18.65 10.32
CA ILE A 6 11.15 19.01 11.02
C ILE A 6 10.83 17.89 11.99
N VAL A 7 10.58 18.24 13.25
CA VAL A 7 10.13 17.30 14.27
C VAL A 7 8.62 17.44 14.43
N PRO A 8 7.83 16.37 14.22
CA PRO A 8 6.39 16.45 14.40
C PRO A 8 6.04 16.68 15.88
N PRO A 9 4.91 17.34 16.19
CA PRO A 9 4.54 17.68 17.56
C PRO A 9 4.06 16.49 18.40
N SER A 10 3.88 15.31 17.80
CA SER A 10 3.45 14.09 18.49
C SER A 10 3.86 12.84 17.69
N SER A 11 3.67 11.66 18.26
CA SER A 11 3.92 10.37 17.62
C SER A 11 2.80 9.88 16.67
N SER A 12 1.82 10.72 16.35
CA SER A 12 0.76 10.37 15.41
C SER A 12 1.34 10.06 14.02
N LEU A 13 0.90 8.95 13.40
CA LEU A 13 1.32 8.57 12.05
C LEU A 13 0.80 9.53 10.98
N ASN A 14 -0.28 10.28 11.25
CA ASN A 14 -0.85 11.27 10.33
C ASN A 14 0.15 12.38 9.94
N TRP A 15 1.18 12.64 10.76
CA TRP A 15 2.20 13.65 10.49
C TRP A 15 3.07 13.35 9.27
N ARG A 16 3.16 12.08 8.87
CA ARG A 16 3.85 11.65 7.64
C ARG A 16 3.34 12.38 6.40
N PHE A 17 2.04 12.63 6.35
CA PHE A 17 1.37 13.25 5.20
C PHE A 17 0.95 14.69 5.45
N TYR A 18 1.47 15.33 6.51
CA TYR A 18 1.19 16.73 6.77
C TYR A 18 1.78 17.63 5.68
N PRO A 19 1.04 18.63 5.18
CA PRO A 19 1.50 19.52 4.12
C PRO A 19 2.45 20.61 4.67
N TRP A 20 3.62 20.18 5.14
CA TRP A 20 4.66 21.07 5.67
C TRP A 20 5.03 22.16 4.65
N SER A 21 5.19 23.40 5.12
CA SER A 21 5.47 24.56 4.28
C SER A 21 6.82 24.49 3.55
N GLU A 22 7.74 23.70 4.11
CA GLU A 22 9.09 23.43 3.65
C GLU A 22 9.08 22.51 2.41
N ILE A 23 8.04 21.68 2.24
CA ILE A 23 7.88 20.83 1.06
C ILE A 23 7.35 21.69 -0.09
N ARG A 24 8.29 22.18 -0.90
CA ARG A 24 8.04 23.07 -2.04
C ARG A 24 7.91 22.34 -3.38
N THR A 25 8.35 21.08 -3.45
CA THR A 25 8.26 20.24 -4.65
C THR A 25 6.87 19.61 -4.79
N ASP A 26 6.46 19.32 -6.02
CA ASP A 26 5.19 18.63 -6.27
C ASP A 26 5.35 17.11 -6.20
N CYS A 27 6.51 16.57 -6.57
CA CYS A 27 6.89 15.18 -6.30
C CYS A 27 7.46 15.06 -4.89
N VAL A 28 6.87 14.20 -4.05
CA VAL A 28 7.33 13.92 -2.68
C VAL A 28 7.58 12.43 -2.55
N ILE A 29 8.82 12.05 -2.26
CA ILE A 29 9.17 10.66 -1.92
C ILE A 29 8.97 10.49 -0.41
N SER A 30 8.05 9.61 -0.03
CA SER A 30 7.92 9.14 1.35
C SER A 30 8.76 7.88 1.54
N MET A 31 9.23 7.62 2.75
CA MET A 31 10.01 6.42 3.07
C MET A 31 9.92 6.11 4.56
N ASP A 32 9.82 4.83 4.94
CA ASP A 32 10.01 4.43 6.34
C ASP A 32 11.49 4.50 6.71
N ASP A 33 11.78 4.66 7.99
CA ASP A 33 13.14 4.85 8.51
C ASP A 33 13.93 3.54 8.70
N ASP A 34 13.36 2.39 8.31
CA ASP A 34 13.95 1.05 8.39
C ASP A 34 14.32 0.46 7.01
N TRP A 35 14.23 1.25 5.93
CA TRP A 35 14.59 0.84 4.57
C TRP A 35 15.86 1.50 4.06
N ARG A 36 16.64 0.72 3.30
CA ARG A 36 17.78 1.22 2.53
C ARG A 36 17.51 1.05 1.04
N MET A 37 16.86 2.05 0.45
CA MET A 37 16.54 2.08 -0.97
C MET A 37 17.78 2.52 -1.79
N PRO A 38 18.16 1.77 -2.85
CA PRO A 38 19.18 2.23 -3.79
C PRO A 38 18.81 3.55 -4.46
N HIS A 39 19.77 4.46 -4.60
CA HIS A 39 19.53 5.81 -5.14
C HIS A 39 19.02 5.76 -6.59
N ASP A 40 19.63 4.93 -7.43
CA ASP A 40 19.23 4.70 -8.82
C ASP A 40 17.78 4.19 -8.94
N HIS A 41 17.33 3.39 -7.98
CA HIS A 41 15.93 2.97 -7.94
C HIS A 41 14.98 4.12 -7.52
N LEU A 42 15.38 4.95 -6.56
CA LEU A 42 14.60 6.14 -6.17
C LEU A 42 14.54 7.16 -7.31
N ASP A 43 15.63 7.34 -8.03
CA ASP A 43 15.70 8.15 -9.25
C ASP A 43 14.71 7.61 -10.28
N ARG A 44 14.67 6.29 -10.49
CA ARG A 44 13.68 5.67 -11.39
C ARG A 44 12.23 5.91 -10.95
N VAL A 45 11.92 5.81 -9.66
CA VAL A 45 10.58 6.14 -9.13
C VAL A 45 10.21 7.60 -9.44
N SER A 46 11.17 8.52 -9.30
CA SER A 46 11.00 9.92 -9.65
C SER A 46 10.81 10.11 -11.17
N GLU A 47 11.63 9.49 -12.01
CA GLU A 47 11.50 9.54 -13.47
C GLU A 47 10.10 9.09 -13.93
N VAL A 48 9.63 7.97 -13.39
CA VAL A 48 8.29 7.45 -13.66
C VAL A 48 7.23 8.45 -13.28
N TRP A 49 7.29 9.03 -12.08
CA TRP A 49 6.33 10.04 -11.65
C TRP A 49 6.28 11.24 -12.62
N HIS A 50 7.44 11.71 -13.09
CA HIS A 50 7.53 12.82 -14.05
C HIS A 50 7.08 12.45 -15.47
N ALA A 51 7.13 11.16 -15.84
CA ALA A 51 6.80 10.67 -17.17
C ALA A 51 5.29 10.48 -17.45
N GLY A 52 4.41 11.01 -16.60
CA GLY A 52 2.96 10.96 -16.80
C GLY A 52 2.18 10.20 -15.71
N TYR A 53 2.83 9.86 -14.59
CA TYR A 53 2.22 9.12 -13.48
C TYR A 53 1.96 10.02 -12.27
N GLN A 54 1.81 11.33 -12.45
CA GLN A 54 1.67 12.31 -11.36
C GLN A 54 0.41 12.09 -10.52
N ASP A 55 -0.61 11.46 -11.11
CA ASP A 55 -1.87 11.10 -10.45
C ASP A 55 -1.77 9.78 -9.67
N SER A 56 -0.78 8.93 -9.93
CA SER A 56 -0.57 7.66 -9.23
C SER A 56 0.32 7.84 -7.99
N TRP A 57 0.19 6.92 -7.05
CA TRP A 57 1.26 6.66 -6.07
C TRP A 57 2.28 5.72 -6.71
N VAL A 58 3.44 6.26 -7.08
CA VAL A 58 4.51 5.52 -7.76
C VAL A 58 5.48 5.01 -6.71
N GLY A 59 5.74 3.71 -6.66
CA GLY A 59 6.65 3.14 -5.69
C GLY A 59 7.16 1.79 -6.15
N PHE A 60 7.79 1.05 -5.25
CA PHE A 60 8.38 -0.23 -5.60
C PHE A 60 7.34 -1.35 -5.66
N GLU A 61 7.54 -2.31 -6.57
CA GLU A 61 6.69 -3.50 -6.70
C GLU A 61 6.50 -4.26 -5.38
N HIS A 62 7.55 -4.36 -4.57
CA HIS A 62 7.49 -5.07 -3.29
C HIS A 62 6.73 -4.34 -2.19
N MET A 63 6.39 -3.07 -2.41
CA MET A 63 5.49 -2.29 -1.57
C MET A 63 4.02 -2.44 -1.98
N GLY A 64 3.75 -3.15 -3.07
CA GLY A 64 2.39 -3.47 -3.50
C GLY A 64 1.68 -4.39 -2.52
N ARG A 65 0.44 -4.03 -2.17
CA ARG A 65 -0.47 -4.85 -1.36
C ARG A 65 -1.84 -4.88 -2.03
N ASN A 66 -2.69 -5.76 -1.54
CA ASN A 66 -4.05 -5.89 -2.05
C ASN A 66 -5.10 -5.72 -0.97
N HIS A 67 -6.31 -5.45 -1.41
CA HIS A 67 -7.52 -5.73 -0.64
C HIS A 67 -8.33 -6.78 -1.38
N VAL A 68 -9.32 -7.37 -0.70
CA VAL A 68 -10.34 -8.23 -1.32
C VAL A 68 -11.69 -7.91 -0.69
N SER A 69 -12.78 -8.15 -1.41
CA SER A 69 -14.15 -8.03 -0.84
C SER A 69 -14.61 -9.39 -0.30
N ARG A 70 -15.10 -9.44 0.95
CA ARG A 70 -15.57 -10.67 1.62
C ARG A 70 -16.80 -10.41 2.47
N ASP A 71 -17.65 -11.43 2.64
CA ASP A 71 -18.74 -11.39 3.60
C ASP A 71 -18.16 -11.44 5.03
N VAL A 72 -18.46 -10.42 5.83
CA VAL A 72 -18.01 -10.34 7.24
C VAL A 72 -19.22 -10.61 8.14
N ALA A 73 -19.13 -11.66 8.95
CA ALA A 73 -20.02 -12.14 10.04
C ALA A 73 -21.53 -12.31 9.75
N ASP A 74 -22.18 -11.39 9.05
CA ASP A 74 -23.65 -11.34 8.89
C ASP A 74 -24.14 -11.79 7.49
N GLY A 75 -23.22 -12.08 6.56
CA GLY A 75 -23.53 -12.61 5.22
C GLY A 75 -24.33 -11.67 4.29
N ARG A 76 -24.59 -10.43 4.69
CA ARG A 76 -25.45 -9.48 3.93
C ARG A 76 -24.69 -8.43 3.13
N THR A 77 -23.46 -8.09 3.52
CA THR A 77 -22.66 -7.04 2.86
C THR A 77 -21.20 -7.47 2.78
N LYS A 78 -20.64 -7.45 1.56
CA LYS A 78 -19.21 -7.64 1.36
C LYS A 78 -18.45 -6.41 1.83
N GLN A 79 -17.41 -6.62 2.63
CA GLN A 79 -16.53 -5.57 3.14
C GLN A 79 -15.09 -5.79 2.66
N PRO A 80 -14.27 -4.72 2.59
CA PRO A 80 -12.88 -4.84 2.19
C PRO A 80 -12.05 -5.47 3.32
N VAL A 81 -11.19 -6.41 2.96
CA VAL A 81 -10.26 -7.09 3.87
C VAL A 81 -8.85 -6.88 3.33
N TYR A 82 -7.91 -6.54 4.21
CA TYR A 82 -6.53 -6.28 3.83
C TYR A 82 -5.84 -7.59 3.48
N ALA A 83 -5.28 -7.67 2.28
CA ALA A 83 -4.55 -8.83 1.80
C ALA A 83 -3.05 -8.52 1.83
N PRO A 84 -2.28 -9.12 2.74
CA PRO A 84 -0.88 -8.80 2.93
C PRO A 84 0.03 -9.24 1.78
N THR A 85 -0.51 -9.81 0.68
CA THR A 85 0.18 -10.41 -0.48
C THR A 85 1.68 -10.10 -0.50
N PHE A 86 2.44 -10.86 0.29
CA PHE A 86 3.86 -10.61 0.50
C PHE A 86 4.63 -11.29 -0.63
N TRP A 87 5.54 -10.55 -1.27
CA TRP A 87 6.37 -11.08 -2.34
C TRP A 87 7.24 -12.28 -1.93
N SER A 88 7.52 -12.48 -0.63
CA SER A 88 8.22 -13.68 -0.15
C SER A 88 7.54 -14.99 -0.58
N GLN A 89 6.23 -14.95 -0.82
CA GLN A 89 5.45 -16.09 -1.32
C GLN A 89 5.64 -16.32 -2.84
N TYR A 90 5.81 -15.24 -3.62
CA TYR A 90 6.15 -15.27 -5.05
C TYR A 90 7.57 -15.81 -5.30
N ALA A 91 8.51 -15.47 -4.41
CA ALA A 91 9.86 -16.02 -4.44
C ALA A 91 9.92 -17.49 -3.99
N ALA A 92 9.05 -17.91 -3.05
CA ALA A 92 9.05 -19.26 -2.52
C ALA A 92 8.47 -20.31 -3.51
N LYS A 93 7.49 -19.97 -4.35
CA LYS A 93 6.87 -20.92 -5.30
C LYS A 93 6.52 -20.27 -6.67
N PRO A 94 7.52 -19.82 -7.45
CA PRO A 94 7.33 -19.07 -8.70
C PRO A 94 6.59 -19.84 -9.82
N LYS A 95 6.50 -21.17 -9.73
CA LYS A 95 5.80 -22.02 -10.71
C LYS A 95 4.31 -22.27 -10.41
N GLN A 96 3.85 -21.91 -9.21
CA GLN A 96 2.49 -22.23 -8.73
C GLN A 96 1.59 -21.00 -8.63
N MET A 97 2.17 -19.80 -8.56
CA MET A 97 1.39 -18.57 -8.48
C MET A 97 1.39 -17.85 -9.83
N PRO A 98 0.23 -17.38 -10.33
CA PRO A 98 0.22 -16.48 -11.46
C PRO A 98 1.05 -15.23 -11.11
N PRO A 99 1.80 -14.64 -12.05
CA PRO A 99 2.48 -13.37 -11.79
C PRO A 99 1.43 -12.40 -11.24
N SER A 100 1.66 -11.81 -10.05
CA SER A 100 0.72 -10.80 -9.54
C SER A 100 0.70 -9.68 -10.56
N LYS A 101 -0.37 -9.60 -11.34
CA LYS A 101 -0.52 -8.53 -12.31
C LYS A 101 -1.23 -7.35 -11.71
N PHE A 102 -1.77 -7.43 -10.49
CA PHE A 102 -2.59 -6.35 -9.96
C PHE A 102 -2.33 -6.13 -8.47
N HIS A 103 -2.16 -4.87 -8.10
CA HIS A 103 -2.22 -4.40 -6.73
C HIS A 103 -3.17 -3.21 -6.60
N SER A 104 -3.73 -3.03 -5.42
CA SER A 104 -4.69 -1.95 -5.13
C SER A 104 -4.20 -0.98 -4.06
N ILE A 105 -3.08 -1.29 -3.42
CA ILE A 105 -2.49 -0.51 -2.34
C ILE A 105 -1.00 -0.35 -2.63
N MET A 106 -0.50 0.87 -2.48
CA MET A 106 0.93 1.19 -2.39
C MET A 106 1.30 1.49 -0.93
N LEU A 107 2.33 0.84 -0.42
CA LEU A 107 2.95 1.23 0.84
C LEU A 107 4.00 2.34 0.60
N PRO A 108 4.18 3.24 1.57
CA PRO A 108 4.86 4.51 1.35
C PRO A 108 6.38 4.41 1.28
N SER A 109 6.98 3.24 1.52
CA SER A 109 8.44 3.09 1.60
C SER A 109 9.14 3.24 0.25
N GLY A 110 9.74 4.40 0.01
CA GLY A 110 10.44 4.75 -1.24
C GLY A 110 9.48 5.11 -2.37
N ALA A 111 8.30 5.65 -2.05
CA ALA A 111 7.24 5.90 -3.01
C ALA A 111 6.99 7.41 -3.23
N ALA A 112 6.99 7.83 -4.49
CA ALA A 112 6.68 9.18 -4.96
C ALA A 112 5.17 9.41 -5.07
N LEU A 113 4.72 10.53 -4.50
CA LEU A 113 3.32 10.95 -4.53
C LEU A 113 3.21 12.46 -4.71
N SER A 114 2.14 12.92 -5.37
CA SER A 114 1.90 14.36 -5.54
C SER A 114 1.59 15.03 -4.20
N ARG A 115 2.25 16.17 -3.92
CA ARG A 115 1.99 17.03 -2.76
C ARG A 115 0.52 17.45 -2.62
N ARG A 116 -0.26 17.45 -3.70
CA ARG A 116 -1.71 17.75 -3.65
C ARG A 116 -2.48 16.76 -2.76
N TYR A 117 -2.03 15.50 -2.71
CA TYR A 117 -2.66 14.46 -1.89
C TYR A 117 -2.37 14.66 -0.40
N PHE A 118 -1.19 15.20 -0.04
CA PHE A 118 -0.85 15.59 1.33
C PHE A 118 -1.77 16.70 1.83
N LYS A 119 -2.01 17.70 0.97
CA LYS A 119 -2.96 18.78 1.26
C LYS A 119 -4.38 18.23 1.46
N ALA A 120 -4.83 17.37 0.54
CA ALA A 120 -6.16 16.76 0.63
C ALA A 120 -6.33 15.90 1.87
N TYR A 121 -5.32 15.08 2.21
CA TYR A 121 -5.31 14.20 3.37
C TYR A 121 -5.62 14.93 4.68
N HIS A 122 -5.22 16.20 4.80
CA HIS A 122 -5.44 17.03 6.01
C HIS A 122 -6.68 17.94 5.95
N THR A 123 -7.52 17.83 4.91
CA THR A 123 -8.78 18.59 4.84
C THR A 123 -9.89 17.99 5.73
N ALA A 124 -10.96 18.76 5.97
CA ALA A 124 -12.07 18.38 6.85
C ALA A 124 -12.76 17.04 6.48
N PRO A 125 -13.01 16.71 5.20
CA PRO A 125 -13.65 15.43 4.84
C PRO A 125 -12.91 14.18 5.33
N TRP A 126 -11.59 14.27 5.52
CA TRP A 126 -10.76 13.15 5.94
C TRP A 126 -10.51 13.11 7.46
N ALA A 127 -11.05 14.07 8.24
CA ALA A 127 -10.77 14.19 9.67
C ALA A 127 -11.21 12.97 10.47
N ALA A 128 -12.39 12.43 10.19
CA ALA A 128 -12.89 11.23 10.87
C ALA A 128 -12.01 10.00 10.58
N ALA A 129 -11.53 9.86 9.35
CA ALA A 129 -10.62 8.78 8.97
C ALA A 129 -9.23 8.95 9.59
N ARG A 130 -8.70 10.19 9.69
CA ARG A 130 -7.46 10.47 10.43
C ARG A 130 -7.59 10.14 11.92
N ALA A 131 -8.76 10.33 12.53
CA ALA A 131 -9.01 9.93 13.91
C ALA A 131 -8.92 8.40 14.08
N VAL A 132 -9.35 7.60 13.08
CA VAL A 132 -9.16 6.14 13.08
C VAL A 132 -7.67 5.78 13.03
N VAL A 133 -6.87 6.49 12.24
CA VAL A 133 -5.41 6.30 12.18
C VAL A 133 -4.77 6.53 13.56
N ASP A 134 -5.19 7.57 14.27
CA ASP A 134 -4.69 7.85 15.62
C ASP A 134 -5.15 6.80 16.64
N GLU A 135 -6.43 6.44 16.61
CA GLU A 135 -7.04 5.43 17.48
C GLU A 135 -6.35 4.08 17.37
N LEU A 136 -6.10 3.62 16.13
CA LEU A 136 -5.50 2.32 15.86
C LEU A 136 -3.96 2.37 15.80
N THR A 137 -3.38 3.57 15.80
CA THR A 137 -1.94 3.82 15.61
C THR A 137 -1.39 3.02 14.42
N ASN A 138 -2.10 3.10 13.28
CA ASN A 138 -1.82 2.31 12.06
C ASN A 138 -2.55 2.94 10.86
N CYS A 139 -2.31 2.42 9.66
CA CYS A 139 -3.14 2.62 8.46
C CYS A 139 -3.17 4.03 7.86
N GLU A 140 -2.21 4.91 8.20
CA GLU A 140 -2.09 6.22 7.57
C GLU A 140 -1.85 6.09 6.07
N ASP A 141 -1.09 5.07 5.68
CA ASP A 141 -0.80 4.67 4.30
C ASP A 141 -2.04 4.14 3.55
N LEU A 142 -2.85 3.30 4.19
CA LEU A 142 -4.11 2.82 3.64
C LEU A 142 -5.06 3.98 3.40
N LEU A 143 -5.16 4.89 4.37
CA LEU A 143 -5.98 6.09 4.22
C LEU A 143 -5.52 6.94 3.03
N MET A 144 -4.20 7.11 2.85
CA MET A 144 -3.66 7.85 1.72
C MET A 144 -4.02 7.20 0.37
N ASN A 145 -4.07 5.87 0.28
CA ASN A 145 -4.55 5.20 -0.93
C ASN A 145 -6.03 5.56 -1.23
N TYR A 146 -6.91 5.64 -0.22
CA TYR A 146 -8.29 6.14 -0.42
C TYR A 146 -8.32 7.62 -0.85
N VAL A 147 -7.43 8.46 -0.31
CA VAL A 147 -7.33 9.87 -0.74
C VAL A 147 -7.00 9.96 -2.22
N VAL A 148 -6.01 9.18 -2.68
CA VAL A 148 -5.59 9.13 -4.09
C VAL A 148 -6.73 8.66 -4.99
N THR A 149 -7.37 7.54 -4.65
CA THR A 149 -8.45 6.99 -5.50
C THR A 149 -9.67 7.90 -5.53
N ASN A 150 -10.05 8.50 -4.40
CA ASN A 150 -11.19 9.42 -4.35
C ASN A 150 -10.93 10.68 -5.20
N MET A 151 -9.76 11.30 -5.05
CA MET A 151 -9.39 12.49 -5.85
C MET A 151 -9.27 12.21 -7.34
N THR A 152 -8.98 10.97 -7.74
CA THR A 152 -8.94 10.54 -9.15
C THR A 152 -10.25 9.92 -9.62
N SER A 153 -11.34 10.08 -8.84
CA SER A 153 -12.67 9.54 -9.15
C SER A 153 -12.68 8.02 -9.41
N GLY A 154 -11.80 7.28 -8.73
CA GLY A 154 -11.65 5.83 -8.84
C GLY A 154 -11.05 5.35 -10.16
N ARG A 155 -10.41 6.24 -10.94
CA ARG A 155 -9.86 5.91 -12.27
C ARG A 155 -8.40 5.48 -12.26
N ILE A 156 -7.64 5.95 -11.27
CA ILE A 156 -6.19 5.76 -11.22
C ILE A 156 -5.85 4.93 -9.99
N GLY A 157 -5.11 3.84 -10.21
CA GLY A 157 -4.53 3.04 -9.15
C GLY A 157 -3.03 3.31 -8.95
N PRO A 158 -2.38 2.56 -8.05
CA PRO A 158 -0.94 2.69 -7.80
C PRO A 158 -0.09 2.22 -8.99
N ALA A 159 1.16 2.68 -9.06
CA ALA A 159 2.13 2.33 -10.09
C ALA A 159 3.41 1.76 -9.47
N PHE A 160 3.94 0.69 -10.05
CA PHE A 160 4.98 -0.14 -9.46
C PHE A 160 6.23 -0.19 -10.33
N VAL A 161 7.34 0.35 -9.84
CA VAL A 161 8.66 0.12 -10.43
C VAL A 161 9.13 -1.29 -10.04
N ARG A 162 9.50 -2.09 -11.04
CA ARG A 162 10.02 -3.46 -10.89
C ARG A 162 11.44 -3.45 -10.32
N ALA A 163 11.53 -3.09 -9.05
CA ALA A 163 12.75 -2.98 -8.30
C ALA A 163 12.54 -3.50 -6.88
N TRP A 164 13.63 -4.00 -6.30
CA TRP A 164 13.64 -4.60 -4.97
C TRP A 164 14.64 -3.90 -4.07
N ALA A 165 14.25 -3.72 -2.81
CA ALA A 165 15.13 -3.35 -1.72
C ALA A 165 14.82 -4.22 -0.51
N LYS A 166 15.72 -4.27 0.46
CA LYS A 166 15.49 -4.96 1.73
C LYS A 166 15.42 -3.94 2.86
N PRO A 167 14.54 -4.15 3.85
CA PRO A 167 14.65 -3.40 5.09
C PRO A 167 15.96 -3.80 5.78
N PHE A 168 16.61 -2.86 6.44
CA PHE A 168 17.81 -3.15 7.24
C PHE A 168 17.47 -3.46 8.70
N GLN A 169 16.27 -3.11 9.13
CA GLN A 169 15.67 -3.50 10.40
C GLN A 169 14.32 -4.12 10.10
N VAL A 170 14.06 -5.30 10.68
CA VAL A 170 12.77 -5.96 10.49
C VAL A 170 11.83 -5.69 11.63
N ASP A 171 12.30 -5.58 12.87
CA ASP A 171 11.46 -5.33 14.04
C ASP A 171 10.71 -3.99 13.93
N GLY A 172 9.38 -4.01 14.08
CA GLY A 172 8.54 -2.83 13.87
C GLY A 172 7.06 -3.04 14.19
N LEU A 173 6.23 -2.05 13.84
CA LEU A 173 4.78 -2.04 14.14
C LEU A 173 4.03 -3.28 13.60
N TRP A 174 4.56 -3.91 12.55
CA TRP A 174 3.95 -5.07 11.90
C TRP A 174 4.07 -6.38 12.70
N PHE A 175 4.99 -6.46 13.67
CA PHE A 175 5.12 -7.61 14.58
C PHE A 175 3.99 -7.70 15.61
N ARG A 176 3.17 -6.67 15.77
CA ARG A 176 2.05 -6.68 16.72
C ARG A 176 1.05 -7.78 16.33
N PRO A 177 0.59 -8.65 17.26
CA PRO A 177 -0.26 -9.80 16.94
C PRO A 177 -1.57 -9.50 16.20
N LYS A 178 -2.05 -8.25 16.26
CA LYS A 178 -3.31 -7.83 15.60
C LYS A 178 -3.08 -7.01 14.34
N HIS A 179 -1.84 -6.79 13.89
CA HIS A 179 -1.52 -5.80 12.87
C HIS A 179 -2.35 -5.93 11.58
N LEU A 180 -2.54 -7.15 11.06
CA LEU A 180 -3.26 -7.42 9.82
C LEU A 180 -4.78 -7.33 10.02
N GLY A 181 -5.28 -7.76 11.18
CA GLY A 181 -6.67 -7.57 11.58
C GLY A 181 -7.02 -6.08 11.70
N THR A 182 -6.15 -5.30 12.35
CA THR A 182 -6.24 -3.83 12.42
C THR A 182 -6.26 -3.20 11.03
N ARG A 183 -5.41 -3.64 10.09
CA ARG A 183 -5.43 -3.12 8.72
C ARG A 183 -6.73 -3.44 7.99
N SER A 184 -7.32 -4.61 8.22
CA SER A 184 -8.66 -4.94 7.69
C SER A 184 -9.74 -4.04 8.30
N GLU A 185 -9.71 -3.82 9.62
CA GLU A 185 -10.62 -2.89 10.29
C GLU A 185 -10.51 -1.47 9.72
N CYS A 186 -9.29 -0.99 9.47
CA CYS A 186 -9.07 0.30 8.83
C CYS A 186 -9.74 0.40 7.46
N LEU A 187 -9.58 -0.61 6.58
CA LEU A 187 -10.22 -0.59 5.26
C LEU A 187 -11.75 -0.51 5.37
N GLN A 188 -12.34 -1.29 6.27
CA GLN A 188 -13.79 -1.32 6.50
C GLN A 188 -14.29 0.05 6.98
N ARG A 189 -13.59 0.66 7.94
CA ARG A 189 -13.93 1.99 8.48
C ARG A 189 -13.71 3.08 7.44
N PHE A 190 -12.65 3.04 6.65
CA PHE A 190 -12.39 4.03 5.61
C PHE A 190 -13.40 3.98 4.47
N GLU A 191 -13.78 2.79 4.00
CA GLU A 191 -14.84 2.66 2.98
C GLU A 191 -16.17 3.25 3.50
N ASN A 192 -16.54 2.94 4.74
CA ASN A 192 -17.77 3.47 5.35
C ASN A 192 -17.73 5.00 5.56
N LEU A 193 -16.59 5.56 5.99
CA LEU A 193 -16.46 6.98 6.30
C LEU A 193 -16.33 7.85 5.05
N THR A 194 -15.73 7.32 3.99
CA THR A 194 -15.32 8.11 2.82
C THR A 194 -16.18 7.83 1.59
N GLY A 195 -16.91 6.70 1.57
CA GLY A 195 -17.60 6.18 0.38
C GLY A 195 -16.66 5.82 -0.78
N GLY A 196 -15.34 5.96 -0.57
CA GLY A 196 -14.32 5.67 -1.58
C GLY A 196 -14.09 4.17 -1.72
N ARG A 197 -13.47 3.79 -2.83
CA ARG A 197 -13.01 2.42 -3.08
C ARG A 197 -11.56 2.45 -3.54
N LEU A 198 -10.84 1.38 -3.21
CA LEU A 198 -9.49 1.16 -3.72
C LEU A 198 -9.56 0.67 -5.18
N VAL A 199 -8.50 0.94 -5.94
CA VAL A 199 -8.44 0.66 -7.38
C VAL A 199 -7.28 -0.26 -7.65
N TYR A 200 -7.55 -1.44 -8.20
CA TYR A 200 -6.54 -2.37 -8.69
C TYR A 200 -5.86 -1.79 -9.93
N SER A 201 -4.55 -2.03 -10.05
CA SER A 201 -3.71 -1.52 -11.13
C SER A 201 -2.70 -2.58 -11.55
N ASP A 202 -2.54 -2.77 -12.87
CA ASP A 202 -1.46 -3.57 -13.47
C ASP A 202 -0.28 -2.73 -13.97
N THR A 203 -0.13 -1.53 -13.43
CA THR A 203 0.95 -0.62 -13.79
C THR A 203 2.28 -1.11 -13.20
N TYR A 204 2.99 -1.96 -13.95
CA TYR A 204 4.34 -2.43 -13.60
C TYR A 204 5.36 -1.95 -14.62
N ILE A 205 6.27 -1.10 -14.17
CA ILE A 205 7.21 -0.36 -15.00
C ILE A 205 8.61 -0.93 -14.79
N PRO A 206 9.36 -1.23 -15.86
CA PRO A 206 10.71 -1.78 -15.72
C PRO A 206 11.66 -0.78 -15.05
N LEU A 207 12.61 -1.30 -14.27
CA LEU A 207 13.64 -0.49 -13.61
C LEU A 207 14.50 0.29 -14.61
N ALA A 208 14.69 -0.22 -15.83
CA ALA A 208 15.48 0.44 -16.87
C ALA A 208 14.75 0.42 -18.22
N GLY A 209 15.18 1.30 -19.13
CA GLY A 209 14.61 1.45 -20.47
C GLY A 209 13.43 2.42 -20.51
N ASP A 210 12.63 2.32 -21.58
CA ASP A 210 11.52 3.23 -21.81
C ASP A 210 10.44 3.09 -20.73
N ILE A 211 9.81 4.22 -20.40
CA ILE A 211 8.65 4.27 -19.49
C ILE A 211 7.39 4.18 -20.38
N PRO A 212 6.61 3.09 -20.30
CA PRO A 212 5.37 2.99 -21.06
C PRO A 212 4.41 4.13 -20.71
N GLN A 213 3.55 4.51 -21.65
CA GLN A 213 2.50 5.49 -21.39
C GLN A 213 1.48 4.92 -20.39
N HIS A 214 0.98 5.74 -19.48
CA HIS A 214 0.02 5.30 -18.46
C HIS A 214 -1.21 4.58 -19.07
N SER A 215 -1.64 4.96 -20.28
CA SER A 215 -2.77 4.34 -20.98
C SER A 215 -2.55 2.88 -21.42
N THR A 216 -1.33 2.35 -21.34
CA THR A 216 -1.07 0.93 -21.65
C THR A 216 -1.51 -0.02 -20.53
N PHE A 217 -1.83 0.53 -19.35
CA PHE A 217 -2.18 -0.20 -18.15
C PHE A 217 -3.69 -0.11 -17.86
N SER A 218 -4.18 -1.11 -17.15
CA SER A 218 -5.57 -1.29 -16.76
C SER A 218 -5.77 -0.96 -15.28
N HIS A 219 -6.90 -0.32 -15.00
CA HIS A 219 -7.36 -0.02 -13.65
C HIS A 219 -8.76 -0.57 -13.44
N SER A 220 -9.03 -1.10 -12.25
CA SER A 220 -10.32 -1.72 -11.95
C SER A 220 -10.76 -1.43 -10.52
N SER A 221 -12.02 -1.05 -10.34
CA SER A 221 -12.67 -0.92 -9.03
C SER A 221 -13.23 -2.24 -8.48
N THR A 222 -13.14 -3.31 -9.27
CA THR A 222 -13.50 -4.68 -8.88
C THR A 222 -12.27 -5.57 -8.97
N VAL A 223 -12.20 -6.64 -8.18
CA VAL A 223 -11.12 -7.62 -8.24
C VAL A 223 -11.01 -8.14 -9.69
N PRO A 224 -9.94 -7.84 -10.45
CA PRO A 224 -9.85 -8.19 -11.87
C PRO A 224 -9.21 -9.57 -12.09
N PHE A 225 -9.02 -10.33 -11.01
CA PHE A 225 -8.40 -11.65 -11.02
C PHE A 225 -9.21 -12.61 -10.17
N ASP A 226 -9.21 -13.87 -10.59
CA ASP A 226 -9.75 -14.95 -9.77
C ASP A 226 -8.83 -15.13 -8.57
N LEU A 227 -9.31 -14.75 -7.39
CA LEU A 227 -8.68 -15.19 -6.15
C LEU A 227 -8.94 -16.69 -6.07
N PRO A 228 -7.90 -17.53 -5.92
CA PRO A 228 -8.06 -18.98 -5.96
C PRO A 228 -8.94 -19.57 -4.83
N CYS A 229 -9.50 -18.73 -3.94
CA CYS A 229 -10.30 -19.15 -2.80
C CYS A 229 -11.64 -18.41 -2.69
N ASP A 230 -12.68 -19.21 -2.56
CA ASP A 230 -14.08 -18.88 -2.28
C ASP A 230 -14.37 -18.64 -0.79
N ARG A 231 -13.41 -18.94 0.10
CA ARG A 231 -13.56 -18.93 1.57
C ARG A 231 -12.58 -17.99 2.30
N PRO A 232 -12.87 -17.64 3.57
CA PRO A 232 -11.94 -16.91 4.40
C PRO A 232 -10.83 -17.86 4.90
N LEU A 233 -9.67 -17.79 4.24
CA LEU A 233 -8.32 -17.92 4.81
C LEU A 233 -7.68 -19.31 4.93
N TYR A 234 -6.54 -19.43 4.24
CA TYR A 234 -5.48 -20.46 4.22
C TYR A 234 -5.87 -21.90 3.84
N GLU A 235 -5.27 -22.43 2.76
CA GLU A 235 -4.97 -23.86 2.67
C GLU A 235 -3.62 -24.10 2.00
N ARG A 236 -2.71 -24.79 2.71
CA ARG A 236 -1.33 -25.01 2.25
C ARG A 236 -1.26 -26.27 1.37
N ASP A 237 -0.45 -26.19 0.31
CA ASP A 237 -0.27 -27.12 -0.83
C ASP A 237 -1.04 -26.79 -2.12
N GLY A 238 -1.66 -25.60 -2.21
CA GLY A 238 -2.28 -25.04 -3.42
C GLY A 238 -2.81 -23.61 -3.24
N ILE A 239 -1.95 -22.72 -2.75
CA ILE A 239 -2.21 -21.74 -1.67
C ILE A 239 -3.05 -20.49 -2.05
N CYS A 240 -4.01 -20.11 -1.19
CA CYS A 240 -4.48 -18.71 -1.02
C CYS A 240 -4.30 -18.23 0.42
N GLU A 241 -3.92 -16.96 0.61
CA GLU A 241 -3.79 -16.37 1.95
C GLU A 241 -4.38 -14.96 2.08
N ILE A 242 -5.18 -14.79 3.13
CA ILE A 242 -5.24 -13.59 3.98
C ILE A 242 -5.18 -14.14 5.41
N ALA A 243 -4.53 -13.48 6.37
CA ALA A 243 -4.30 -14.03 7.70
C ALA A 243 -5.37 -13.59 8.70
N ASP A 244 -6.18 -14.53 9.17
CA ASP A 244 -7.12 -14.39 10.30
C ASP A 244 -7.38 -15.77 10.91
N HIS A 245 -6.35 -16.33 11.54
CA HIS A 245 -6.51 -17.29 12.63
C HIS A 245 -5.25 -17.20 13.51
N ASP A 246 -5.40 -17.30 14.83
CA ASP A 246 -4.31 -17.19 15.82
C ASP A 246 -3.10 -18.10 15.52
N ALA A 247 -3.31 -19.21 14.81
CA ALA A 247 -2.26 -20.14 14.39
C ALA A 247 -1.36 -19.59 13.26
N GLY A 248 -1.88 -18.74 12.37
CA GLY A 248 -1.09 -18.10 11.31
C GLY A 248 -0.11 -17.07 11.89
N TRP A 249 -0.53 -16.36 12.93
CA TRP A 249 0.29 -15.36 13.64
C TRP A 249 1.52 -15.97 14.31
N ALA A 250 1.39 -17.15 14.93
CA ALA A 250 2.52 -17.86 15.54
C ALA A 250 3.60 -18.26 14.51
N SER A 251 3.23 -18.40 13.24
CA SER A 251 4.16 -18.78 12.16
C SER A 251 4.85 -17.60 11.46
N ILE A 252 4.26 -16.40 11.53
CA ILE A 252 4.82 -15.16 10.94
C ILE A 252 5.78 -14.47 11.92
N GLY A 253 5.60 -14.69 13.23
CA GLY A 253 6.50 -14.21 14.29
C GLY A 253 7.81 -15.02 14.43
N GLU A 254 7.94 -16.14 13.74
CA GLU A 254 9.23 -16.82 13.58
C GLU A 254 10.04 -16.07 12.50
N PRO A 255 11.27 -15.61 12.79
CA PRO A 255 12.06 -14.88 11.80
C PRO A 255 12.40 -15.81 10.63
N TRP A 256 11.69 -15.64 9.51
CA TRP A 256 11.96 -16.28 8.22
C TRP A 256 13.30 -15.83 7.59
N ILE A 257 14.20 -15.21 8.36
CA ILE A 257 15.53 -14.74 7.96
C ILE A 257 16.58 -15.86 8.00
N SER A 258 16.24 -17.08 8.43
CA SER A 258 17.16 -18.22 8.35
C SER A 258 16.50 -19.49 7.82
N ARG A 259 16.31 -19.59 6.50
CA ARG A 259 16.46 -20.84 5.73
C ARG A 259 16.96 -20.55 4.32
#